data_AF-A0A920C3J1-F1
#
_entry.id   AF-A0A920C3J1-F1
#
_cell.length_a   1.000
_cell.length_b   1.000
_cell.length_c   1.000
_cell.angle_alpha   90.00
_cell.angle_beta   90.00
_cell.angle_gamma   90.00
#
_symmetry.space_group_name_H-M   'P 1'
#
loop_
_entity.id
_entity.type
_entity.pdbx_description
1 polymer ?
#
loop_
_entity_poly.entity_id
_entity_poly.type
_entity_poly.pdbx_seq_one_letter_code
_entity_poly.pdbx_strand_id
1 'polypeptide(L)' 'MLGIEPANTLYISTHPWDLRAAAAHGFRTAYLPREHAQTPNPSDHFNLALNSLDDLIDMLRIVE' A
#
# COMPACT_ATOMS: atom_id res chain seq x y z
N MET A 1 -13.19 13.65 -5.24
CA MET A 1 -11.78 13.49 -4.81
C MET A 1 -11.73 13.63 -3.29
N LEU A 2 -10.81 12.96 -2.60
CA LEU A 2 -10.78 12.92 -1.13
C LEU A 2 -10.44 14.27 -0.47
N GLY A 3 -9.84 15.22 -1.21
CA GLY A 3 -9.44 16.52 -0.66
C GLY A 3 -8.28 16.43 0.34
N ILE A 4 -7.52 15.33 0.31
CA ILE A 4 -6.38 15.05 1.18
C ILE A 4 -5.15 14.95 0.27
N GLU A 5 -4.04 15.57 0.70
CA GLU A 5 -2.74 15.44 0.02
C GLU A 5 -2.34 13.96 -0.15
N PRO A 6 -1.81 13.55 -1.33
CA PRO A 6 -1.39 12.17 -1.56
C PRO A 6 -0.46 11.61 -0.48
N ALA A 7 0.47 12.43 0.01
CA ALA A 7 1.43 12.04 1.06
C ALA A 7 0.77 11.71 2.41
N ASN A 8 -0.49 12.14 2.61
CA ASN A 8 -1.32 11.86 3.78
C ASN A 8 -2.40 10.79 3.51
N THR A 9 -2.36 10.15 2.33
CA THR A 9 -3.28 9.08 1.93
C THR A 9 -2.49 7.78 1.76
N LEU A 10 -2.93 6.71 2.43
CA LEU A 10 -2.39 5.37 2.21
C LEU A 10 -3.12 4.70 1.05
N TYR A 11 -2.40 4.41 -0.03
CA TYR A 11 -2.87 3.66 -1.19
C TYR A 11 -2.52 2.18 -1.04
N ILE A 12 -3.53 1.32 -0.98
CA ILE A 12 -3.38 -0.11 -0.77
C ILE A 12 -3.79 -0.83 -2.05
N SER A 13 -2.95 -1.74 -2.56
CA SER A 13 -3.26 -2.52 -3.76
C SER A 13 -2.58 -3.87 -3.75
N THR A 14 -3.19 -4.82 -4.46
CA THR A 14 -2.62 -6.15 -4.71
C THR A 14 -1.75 -6.19 -5.96
N HIS A 15 -1.77 -5.12 -6.76
CA HIS A 15 -1.07 -5.06 -8.03
C HIS A 15 0.15 -4.14 -7.94
N PRO A 16 1.38 -4.65 -8.15
CA PRO A 16 2.59 -3.84 -8.08
C PRO A 16 2.60 -2.66 -9.07
N TRP A 17 1.99 -2.82 -10.25
CA TRP A 17 1.91 -1.74 -11.24
C TRP A 17 1.11 -0.53 -10.76
N ASP A 18 0.06 -0.78 -9.96
CA ASP A 18 -0.82 0.25 -9.41
C ASP A 18 -0.08 1.03 -8.31
N LEU A 19 0.67 0.31 -7.46
CA LEU A 19 1.50 0.90 -6.43
C LEU A 19 2.66 1.73 -7.00
N ARG A 20 3.27 1.31 -8.11
CA ARG A 20 4.26 2.14 -8.81
C ARG A 20 3.67 3.45 -9.28
N ALA A 21 2.47 3.43 -9.87
CA ALA A 21 1.78 4.64 -10.30
C ALA A 21 1.43 5.53 -9.09
N ALA A 22 0.88 4.95 -8.02
CA ALA A 22 0.57 5.67 -6.79
C ALA A 22 1.82 6.32 -6.17
N ALA A 23 2.94 5.60 -6.10
CA ALA A 23 4.20 6.14 -5.61
C ALA A 23 4.71 7.32 -6.48
N ALA A 24 4.60 7.21 -7.81
CA ALA A 24 4.96 8.29 -8.73
C ALA A 24 4.10 9.57 -8.54
N HIS A 25 2.90 9.42 -7.97
CA HIS A 25 2.00 10.53 -7.61
C HIS A 25 2.12 10.98 -6.13
N GLY A 26 3.08 10.47 -5.38
CA GLY A 26 3.37 10.90 -4.01
C GLY A 26 2.49 10.27 -2.94
N PHE A 27 1.75 9.20 -3.26
CA PHE A 27 1.01 8.44 -2.24
C PHE A 27 1.96 7.61 -1.37
N ARG A 28 1.58 7.41 -0.10
CA ARG A 28 2.13 6.31 0.69
C ARG A 28 1.52 5.00 0.18
N THR A 29 2.31 3.97 -0.02
CA THR A 29 1.87 2.71 -0.64
C THR A 29 1.94 1.53 0.32
N ALA A 30 0.92 0.67 0.30
CA ALA A 30 0.93 -0.61 0.98
C ALA A 30 0.63 -1.74 0.00
N TYR A 31 1.56 -2.69 -0.12
CA TYR A 31 1.35 -3.90 -0.88
C TYR A 31 0.61 -4.94 -0.04
N LEU A 32 -0.47 -5.48 -0.62
CA LEU A 32 -1.24 -6.58 -0.06
C LEU A 32 -1.17 -7.78 -1.01
N PRO A 33 -0.44 -8.86 -0.69
CA PRO A 33 -0.36 -10.02 -1.55
C PRO A 33 -1.73 -10.68 -1.68
N ARG A 34 -2.01 -11.19 -2.87
CA ARG A 34 -3.21 -11.98 -3.17
C ARG A 34 -2.80 -13.16 -4.03
N GLU A 35 -3.40 -14.32 -3.74
CA GLU A 35 -3.24 -15.49 -4.59
C GLU A 35 -3.56 -15.16 -6.06
N HIS A 36 -2.77 -15.71 -6.97
CA HIS A 36 -2.89 -15.50 -8.42
C HIS A 36 -2.72 -14.05 -8.93
N ALA A 37 -2.34 -13.10 -8.08
CA ALA A 37 -1.91 -11.78 -8.52
C ALA A 37 -0.42 -11.78 -8.92
N GLN A 38 -0.02 -10.78 -9.71
CA GLN A 38 1.38 -10.56 -10.06
C GLN A 38 2.22 -10.32 -8.79
N THR A 39 3.34 -11.04 -8.67
CA THR A 39 4.34 -10.79 -7.63
C THR A 39 5.13 -9.51 -7.92
N PRO A 40 5.53 -8.73 -6.91
CA PRO A 40 6.40 -7.58 -7.08
C PRO A 40 7.72 -7.95 -7.75
N ASN A 41 8.27 -7.02 -8.52
CA ASN A 41 9.64 -7.11 -9.01
C ASN A 41 10.61 -6.84 -7.85
N PRO A 42 11.86 -7.36 -7.89
CA PRO A 42 12.86 -7.07 -6.85
C PRO A 42 13.19 -5.58 -6.67
N SER A 43 12.94 -4.76 -7.70
CA SER A 43 13.14 -3.31 -7.69
C SER A 43 11.93 -2.52 -7.20
N ASP A 44 10.80 -3.17 -6.93
CA ASP A 44 9.62 -2.48 -6.39
C ASP A 44 9.87 -2.10 -4.93
N HIS A 45 9.57 -0.84 -4.59
CA HIS A 45 9.67 -0.31 -3.23
C HIS A 45 8.30 0.21 -2.80
N PHE A 46 7.77 -0.34 -1.71
CA PHE A 46 6.52 0.07 -1.09
C PHE A 46 6.78 0.60 0.32
N ASN A 47 5.94 1.49 0.83
CA ASN A 47 6.08 1.97 2.20
C ASN A 47 5.75 0.88 3.23
N LEU A 48 4.77 0.03 2.92
CA LEU A 48 4.38 -1.13 3.72
C LEU A 48 4.22 -2.36 2.83
N ALA A 49 4.57 -3.53 3.36
CA ALA A 49 4.22 -4.83 2.82
C ALA A 49 3.44 -5.58 3.90
N LEU A 50 2.20 -5.92 3.59
CA LEU A 50 1.27 -6.60 4.49
C LEU A 50 1.19 -8.08 4.09
N ASN A 51 0.72 -8.94 4.99
CA ASN A 51 0.29 -10.30 4.64
C ASN A 51 -1.23 -10.39 4.55
N SER A 52 -1.92 -9.53 5.28
CA SER A 52 -3.38 -9.49 5.39
C SER A 52 -3.87 -8.06 5.67
N LEU A 53 -5.18 -7.83 5.64
CA LEU A 53 -5.75 -6.58 6.14
C LEU A 53 -5.76 -6.49 7.67
N ASP A 54 -5.73 -7.62 8.38
CA ASP A 54 -5.62 -7.64 9.84
C ASP A 54 -4.29 -7.02 10.30
N ASP A 55 -3.19 -7.28 9.58
CA ASP A 55 -1.89 -6.65 9.83
C ASP A 55 -1.99 -5.12 9.81
N LEU A 56 -2.78 -4.56 8.88
CA LEU A 56 -3.00 -3.12 8.79
C LEU A 56 -3.86 -2.59 9.94
N ILE A 57 -4.91 -3.32 10.32
CA ILE A 57 -5.76 -2.95 11.45
C ILE A 57 -4.94 -2.88 12.74
N ASP A 58 -4.05 -3.84 12.95
CA ASP A 58 -3.16 -3.86 14.11
C ASP A 58 -2.17 -2.69 14.09
N MET A 59 -1.65 -2.30 12.92
CA MET A 59 -0.76 -1.14 12.77
C MET A 59 -1.47 0.20 13.01
N LEU A 60 -2.74 0.32 12.64
CA LEU A 60 -3.52 1.56 12.78
C LEU A 60 -4.16 1.71 14.17
N ARG A 61 -4.10 0.66 15.00
CA ARG A 61 -4.66 0.71 16.34
C ARG A 61 -3.91 1.74 17.18
N ILE A 62 -4.62 2.77 17.61
CA ILE A 62 -4.13 3.67 18.66
C ILE A 62 -4.29 2.92 19.98
N VAL A 63 -3.16 2.63 20.62
CA VAL A 63 -3.14 2.10 21.99
C VAL A 63 -3.31 3.29 22.94
N GLU A 64 -4.32 3.22 23.81
CA GLU A 64 -4.54 4.16 24.92
C GLU A 64 -3.47 4.04 26.01
#